data_AF-A0A932YVZ3-F1
#
_entry.id   AF-A0A932YVZ3-F1
#
_cell.length_a   1.000
_cell.length_b   1.000
_cell.length_c   1.000
_cell.angle_alpha   90.00
_cell.angle_beta   90.00
_cell.angle_gamma   90.00
#
_symmetry.space_group_name_H-M   'P 1'
#
loop_
_entity.id
_entity.type
_entity.pdbx_description
1 polymer ?
#
loop_
_entity_poly.entity_id
_entity_poly.type
_entity_poly.pdbx_seq_one_letter_code
_entity_poly.pdbx_strand_id
1 'polypeptide(L)' 'MALKRRQREILKALKSFGGQATTAAIAEKTSLDVKGVAQTLDALFVYVELVHGKGREATWRIIRSS' A
#
# COMPACT_ATOMS: atom_id res chain seq x y z
N MET A 1 3.30 11.31 -13.44
CA MET A 1 2.74 10.06 -13.98
C MET A 1 1.34 9.87 -13.40
N ALA A 2 0.35 9.50 -14.21
CA ALA A 2 -0.98 9.21 -13.71
C ALA A 2 -1.01 7.83 -13.03
N LEU A 3 -1.62 7.75 -11.84
CA LEU A 3 -1.75 6.50 -11.10
C LEU A 3 -2.73 5.54 -11.78
N LYS A 4 -2.31 4.28 -11.95
CA LYS A 4 -3.18 3.20 -12.43
C LYS A 4 -4.31 2.93 -11.43
N ARG A 5 -5.41 2.32 -11.88
CA ARG A 5 -6.57 2.01 -11.03
C ARG A 5 -6.20 1.28 -9.75
N ARG A 6 -5.44 0.17 -9.86
CA ARG A 6 -4.96 -0.61 -8.71
C ARG A 6 -4.14 0.21 -7.71
N GLN A 7 -3.25 1.07 -8.20
CA GLN A 7 -2.44 1.94 -7.35
C GLN A 7 -3.30 2.91 -6.55
N ARG A 8 -4.32 3.51 -7.19
CA ARG A 8 -5.29 4.39 -6.51
C ARG A 8 -6.12 3.64 -5.47
N GLU A 9 -6.56 2.43 -5.77
CA GLU A 9 -7.31 1.58 -4.83
C GLU A 9 -6.46 1.23 -3.60
N ILE A 10 -5.20 0.84 -3.79
CA ILE A 10 -4.25 0.55 -2.69
C ILE A 10 -3.98 1.80 -1.84
N LEU A 11 -3.72 2.96 -2.45
CA LEU A 11 -3.52 4.20 -1.71
C LEU A 11 -4.77 4.61 -0.94
N LYS A 12 -5.97 4.44 -1.53
CA LYS A 12 -7.24 4.72 -0.85
C LYS A 12 -7.45 3.77 0.34
N ALA A 13 -7.13 2.49 0.19
CA ALA A 13 -7.18 1.52 1.27
C ALA A 13 -6.21 1.91 2.41
N LEU A 14 -4.97 2.25 2.09
CA LEU A 14 -3.99 2.70 3.08
C LEU A 14 -4.42 3.99 3.79
N LYS A 15 -4.99 4.97 3.06
CA LYS A 15 -5.59 6.18 3.66
C LYS A 15 -6.72 5.83 4.62
N SER A 16 -7.53 4.80 4.34
CA SER A 16 -8.62 4.37 5.23
C SER A 16 -8.16 3.80 6.57
N PHE A 17 -6.90 3.36 6.68
CA PHE A 17 -6.26 2.94 7.92
C PHE A 17 -5.54 4.09 8.65
N GLY A 18 -5.86 5.35 8.33
CA GLY A 18 -5.13 6.50 8.88
C GLY A 18 -3.75 6.70 8.26
N GLY A 19 -3.49 6.10 7.09
CA GLY A 19 -2.25 6.27 6.34
C GLY A 19 -1.14 5.30 6.71
N GLN A 20 -1.39 4.32 7.59
CA GLN A 20 -0.43 3.27 7.93
C GLN A 20 -1.11 1.90 8.07
N ALA A 21 -0.60 0.86 7.41
CA ALA A 21 -1.16 -0.49 7.48
C ALA A 21 -0.16 -1.56 7.03
N THR A 22 -0.40 -2.82 7.38
CA THR A 22 0.38 -3.96 6.89
C THR A 22 -0.04 -4.35 5.47
N THR A 23 0.86 -5.00 4.71
CA THR A 23 0.52 -5.55 3.39
C THR A 23 -0.70 -6.47 3.45
N ALA A 24 -0.81 -7.29 4.51
CA ALA A 24 -1.96 -8.17 4.72
C ALA A 24 -3.28 -7.40 4.90
N ALA A 25 -3.30 -6.36 5.74
CA ALA A 25 -4.50 -5.55 5.96
C ALA A 25 -4.95 -4.82 4.67
N ILE A 26 -3.99 -4.33 3.89
CA ILE A 26 -4.29 -3.69 2.60
C ILE A 26 -4.84 -4.71 1.60
N ALA A 27 -4.24 -5.90 1.53
CA ALA A 27 -4.68 -6.99 0.67
C ALA A 27 -6.10 -7.44 1.01
N GLU A 28 -6.41 -7.63 2.29
CA GLU A 28 -7.76 -7.93 2.78
C GLU A 28 -8.76 -6.83 2.41
N LYS A 29 -8.40 -5.55 2.64
CA LYS A 29 -9.29 -4.42 2.34
C LYS A 29 -9.59 -4.23 0.85
N THR A 30 -8.64 -4.59 -0.01
CA THR A 30 -8.73 -4.42 -1.46
C THR A 30 -9.15 -5.70 -2.20
N SER A 31 -9.31 -6.82 -1.49
CA SER A 31 -9.50 -8.15 -2.07
C SER A 31 -8.42 -8.50 -3.11
N LEU A 32 -7.19 -8.03 -2.89
CA LEU A 32 -6.04 -8.30 -3.75
C LEU A 32 -5.12 -9.33 -3.10
N ASP A 33 -4.30 -9.99 -3.91
CA ASP A 33 -3.25 -10.86 -3.40
C ASP A 33 -2.12 -10.05 -2.73
N VAL A 34 -1.59 -10.57 -1.64
CA VAL A 34 -0.52 -9.94 -0.84
C VAL A 34 0.71 -9.62 -1.70
N LYS A 35 1.14 -10.53 -2.57
CA LYS A 35 2.31 -10.30 -3.44
C LYS A 35 2.02 -9.18 -4.43
N GLY A 36 0.81 -9.16 -4.99
CA GLY A 36 0.37 -8.07 -5.87
C GLY A 36 0.32 -6.71 -5.16
N VAL A 37 -0.11 -6.68 -3.90
CA VAL A 37 -0.09 -5.46 -3.07
C VAL A 37 1.34 -5.02 -2.78
N ALA A 38 2.21 -5.92 -2.31
CA ALA A 38 3.60 -5.60 -2.02
C ALA A 38 4.32 -5.01 -3.24
N GLN A 39 4.23 -5.67 -4.40
CA GLN A 39 4.84 -5.17 -5.64
C GLN A 39 4.28 -3.80 -6.06
N THR A 40 2.99 -3.55 -5.81
CA THR A 40 2.38 -2.27 -6.15
C THR A 40 2.84 -1.17 -5.18
N LEU A 41 3.02 -1.48 -3.89
CA LEU A 41 3.54 -0.57 -2.88
C LEU A 41 5.01 -0.22 -3.14
N ASP A 42 5.84 -1.19 -3.54
CA ASP A 42 7.21 -0.96 -4.00
C ASP A 42 7.23 0.02 -5.18
N ALA A 43 6.32 -0.14 -6.14
CA ALA A 43 6.17 0.78 -7.28
C ALA A 43 5.60 2.16 -6.90
N LEU A 44 5.12 2.34 -5.66
CA LEU A 44 4.57 3.58 -5.12
C LEU A 44 5.53 4.27 -4.13
N PHE A 45 6.83 3.96 -4.16
CA PHE A 45 7.86 4.51 -3.27
C PHE A 45 7.88 6.05 -3.13
N VAL A 46 7.29 6.79 -4.07
CA VAL A 46 7.16 8.26 -3.99
C VAL A 46 6.02 8.70 -3.04
N TYR A 47 5.01 7.85 -2.85
CA TYR A 47 3.82 8.12 -2.04
C TYR A 47 3.81 7.38 -0.71
N VAL A 48 4.49 6.22 -0.65
CA VAL A 48 4.56 5.38 0.54
C VAL A 48 6.00 5.02 0.88
N GLU A 49 6.27 4.80 2.17
CA GLU A 49 7.51 4.24 2.67
C GLU A 49 7.23 2.92 3.40
N LEU A 50 8.21 2.02 3.36
CA LEU A 50 8.23 0.83 4.21
C LEU A 50 8.79 1.22 5.58
N VAL A 51 7.98 1.09 6.63
CA VAL A 51 8.38 1.43 8.01
C VAL A 51 9.20 0.29 8.62
N HIS A 52 8.69 -0.95 8.53
CA HIS A 52 9.38 -2.15 9.01
C HIS A 52 8.71 -3.43 8.48
N GLY A 53 9.36 -4.58 8.70
CA GLY A 53 8.82 -5.90 8.39
C GLY A 53 9.08 -6.35 6.95
N LYS A 54 8.51 -7.50 6.58
CA LYS A 54 8.64 -8.09 5.23
C LYS A 54 7.38 -8.85 4.83
N GLY A 55 7.11 -8.93 3.52
CA GLY A 55 6.00 -9.72 2.98
C GLY A 55 4.65 -9.28 3.54
N ARG A 56 3.91 -10.22 4.15
CA ARG A 56 2.58 -9.99 4.74
C ARG A 56 2.59 -8.98 5.90
N GLU A 57 3.66 -8.98 6.69
CA GLU A 57 3.79 -8.18 7.91
C GLU A 57 4.53 -6.85 7.66
N ALA A 58 4.97 -6.60 6.42
CA ALA A 58 5.54 -5.31 6.04
C ALA A 58 4.51 -4.20 6.30
N THR A 59 4.92 -3.20 7.07
CA THR A 59 4.11 -2.05 7.45
C THR A 59 4.47 -0.85 6.59
N TRP A 60 3.47 -0.31 5.92
CA TRP A 60 3.61 0.79 4.97
C TRP A 60 2.98 2.05 5.52
N ARG A 61 3.58 3.20 5.23
CA ARG A 61 3.06 4.52 5.61
C ARG A 61 3.01 5.45 4.41
N ILE A 62 1.97 6.27 4.32
CA ILE A 62 1.89 7.35 3.34
C ILE A 62 2.81 8.50 3.74
N ILE A 63 3.71 8.88 2.83
CA ILE A 63 4.64 10.01 2.99
C ILE A 63 4.29 11.21 2.11
N ARG A 64 3.44 11.02 1.10
CA ARG A 64 2.91 12.10 0.26
C ARG A 64 1.45 11.87 -0.07
N SER A 65 0.64 12.92 0.08
CA SER A 65 -0.74 12.92 -0.36
C SER A 65 -0.81 13.01 -1.89
N SER A 66 -1.17 11.90 -2.53
CA SER A 66 -1.66 11.87 -3.92
C SER A 66 -3.02 12.51 -4.06
#